data_AF-X8JUI6-F1
#
_entry.id   AF-X8JUI6-F1
#
_cell.length_a   1.000
_cell.length_b   1.000
_cell.length_c   1.000
_cell.angle_alpha   90.00
_cell.angle_beta   90.00
_cell.angle_gamma   90.00
#
_symmetry.space_group_name_H-M   'P 1'
#
loop_
_entity.id
_entity.type
_entity.pdbx_description
1 polymer ?
#
loop_
_entity_poly.entity_id
_entity_poly.type
_entity_poly.pdbx_seq_one_letter_code
_entity_poly.pdbx_strand_id
1 'polypeptide(L)'
;MADKVPLSEPHPPTSRGIEAFNEVLPKIKQAVVSSRRDWNKHEPRMWARASGLDDNELTGFVIEDDLIEVRAGSTSYGMIVFGKIRIPGIKDEEGEGFIHVRYVSVA
;
A
#
# COMPACT_ATOMS: atom_id res chain seq x y z
N MET A 1 18.39 -20.13 11.94
CA MET A 1 18.91 -19.04 11.07
C MET A 1 17.70 -18.43 10.39
N ALA A 2 17.59 -17.10 10.32
CA ALA A 2 16.47 -16.46 9.63
C ALA A 2 16.75 -16.46 8.12
N ASP A 3 15.86 -17.04 7.32
CA ASP A 3 15.93 -16.95 5.86
C ASP A 3 15.79 -15.49 5.43
N LYS A 4 16.75 -15.01 4.65
CA LYS A 4 16.75 -13.65 4.10
C LYS A 4 16.26 -13.70 2.66
N VAL A 5 15.26 -12.89 2.35
CA VAL A 5 14.78 -12.69 0.98
C VAL A 5 15.42 -11.42 0.42
N PRO A 6 16.30 -11.50 -0.59
CA PRO A 6 16.84 -10.31 -1.22
C PRO A 6 15.71 -9.58 -1.97
N LEU A 7 15.50 -8.30 -1.62
CA LEU A 7 14.56 -7.43 -2.32
C LEU A 7 15.28 -6.66 -3.42
N SER A 8 14.58 -6.38 -4.51
CA SER A 8 15.03 -5.40 -5.49
C SER A 8 15.20 -4.01 -4.85
N GLU A 9 16.03 -3.18 -5.51
CA GLU A 9 16.07 -1.76 -5.22
C GLU A 9 14.69 -1.13 -5.43
N PRO A 10 14.31 -0.10 -4.65
CA PRO A 10 13.10 0.68 -4.91
C PRO A 10 13.10 1.24 -6.33
N HIS A 11 12.01 1.02 -7.06
CA HIS A 11 11.85 1.55 -8.41
C HIS A 11 10.38 1.94 -8.69
N PRO A 12 10.12 2.83 -9.67
CA PRO A 12 8.76 3.09 -10.15
C PRO A 12 8.07 1.82 -10.64
N PRO A 13 6.74 1.72 -10.60
CA PRO A 13 6.05 0.53 -11.04
C PRO A 13 6.24 0.30 -12.55
N THR A 14 6.49 -0.95 -12.92
CA THR A 14 6.45 -1.38 -14.34
C THR A 14 5.01 -1.63 -14.74
N SER A 15 4.70 -1.76 -16.04
CA SER A 15 3.35 -2.10 -16.52
C SER A 15 2.80 -3.37 -15.86
N ARG A 16 3.64 -4.41 -15.73
CA ARG A 16 3.28 -5.64 -15.02
C ARG A 16 3.02 -5.40 -13.53
N GLY A 17 3.78 -4.49 -12.90
CA GLY A 17 3.54 -4.07 -11.52
C GLY A 17 2.18 -3.40 -11.37
N ILE A 18 1.85 -2.46 -12.27
CA ILE A 18 0.55 -1.77 -12.30
C ILE A 18 -0.59 -2.79 -12.44
N GLU A 19 -0.51 -3.70 -13.40
CA GLU A 19 -1.50 -4.77 -13.60
C GLU A 19 -1.68 -5.61 -12.33
N ALA A 20 -0.60 -6.09 -11.74
CA ALA A 20 -0.65 -6.93 -10.54
C ALA A 20 -1.24 -6.19 -9.32
N PHE A 21 -0.95 -4.89 -9.16
CA PHE A 21 -1.54 -4.08 -8.09
C PHE A 21 -3.02 -3.80 -8.34
N ASN A 22 -3.44 -3.61 -9.60
CA ASN A 22 -4.85 -3.44 -9.97
C ASN A 22 -5.67 -4.70 -9.65
N GLU A 23 -5.13 -5.91 -9.87
CA GLU A 23 -5.80 -7.17 -9.51
C GLU A 23 -6.11 -7.26 -8.00
N VAL A 24 -5.21 -6.78 -7.15
CA VAL A 24 -5.36 -6.82 -5.69
C VAL A 24 -5.93 -5.53 -5.10
N LEU A 25 -6.14 -4.48 -5.90
CA LEU A 25 -6.60 -3.17 -5.48
C LEU A 25 -7.88 -3.22 -4.61
N PRO A 26 -8.92 -4.01 -4.95
CA PRO A 26 -10.11 -4.12 -4.09
C PRO A 26 -9.78 -4.62 -2.68
N LYS A 27 -8.86 -5.58 -2.56
CA LYS A 27 -8.41 -6.13 -1.27
C LYS A 27 -7.59 -5.10 -0.49
N ILE A 28 -6.75 -4.32 -1.18
CA ILE A 28 -5.98 -3.23 -0.55
C ILE A 28 -6.94 -2.19 0.04
N LYS A 29 -7.92 -1.72 -0.75
CA LYS A 29 -8.90 -0.72 -0.28
C LYS A 29 -9.69 -1.23 0.91
N GLN A 30 -10.14 -2.49 0.87
CA GLN A 30 -10.80 -3.13 2.01
C GLN A 30 -9.90 -3.17 3.26
N ALA A 31 -8.64 -3.57 3.11
CA ALA A 31 -7.69 -3.65 4.21
C ALA A 31 -7.37 -2.28 4.84
N VAL A 32 -7.30 -1.22 4.02
CA VAL A 32 -7.13 0.16 4.51
C VAL A 32 -8.30 0.58 5.38
N VAL A 33 -9.54 0.37 4.92
CA VAL A 33 -10.76 0.71 5.68
C VAL A 33 -10.85 -0.12 6.96
N SER A 34 -10.58 -1.43 6.90
CA SER A 34 -10.55 -2.29 8.09
C SER A 34 -9.49 -1.81 9.09
N SER A 35 -8.27 -1.54 8.63
CA SER A 35 -7.18 -1.01 9.45
C SER A 35 -7.58 0.29 10.14
N ARG A 36 -8.16 1.25 9.40
CA ARG A 36 -8.66 2.51 9.97
C ARG A 36 -9.70 2.27 11.07
N ARG A 37 -10.68 1.41 10.81
CA ARG A 37 -11.75 1.11 11.78
C ARG A 37 -11.23 0.44 13.04
N ASP A 38 -10.26 -0.45 12.93
CA ASP A 38 -9.68 -1.14 14.08
C ASP A 38 -8.81 -0.19 14.89
N TRP A 39 -7.95 0.60 14.24
CA TRP A 39 -7.14 1.60 14.94
C TRP A 39 -7.99 2.70 15.58
N ASN A 40 -9.10 3.12 14.98
CA ASN A 40 -10.02 4.07 15.61
C ASN A 40 -10.62 3.56 16.94
N LYS A 41 -10.67 2.25 17.17
CA LYS A 41 -11.14 1.68 18.45
C LYS A 41 -10.04 1.64 19.51
N HIS A 42 -8.77 1.55 19.10
CA HIS A 42 -7.65 1.25 19.99
C HIS A 42 -6.71 2.44 20.19
N GLU A 43 -6.33 3.09 19.09
CA GLU A 43 -5.37 4.19 19.06
C GLU A 43 -5.62 5.08 17.83
N PRO A 44 -6.60 6.00 17.90
CA PRO A 44 -7.01 6.82 16.75
C PRO A 44 -5.90 7.66 16.11
N ARG A 45 -4.84 7.96 16.87
CA ARG A 45 -3.68 8.72 16.36
C ARG A 45 -2.96 8.04 15.19
N MET A 46 -3.12 6.73 15.02
CA MET A 46 -2.51 5.97 13.92
C MET A 46 -2.98 6.42 12.53
N TRP A 47 -4.21 6.95 12.43
CA TRP A 47 -4.76 7.52 11.20
C TRP A 47 -5.06 9.02 11.34
N ALA A 48 -4.37 9.73 12.24
CA ALA A 48 -4.62 11.14 12.52
C ALA A 48 -4.54 12.02 11.25
N ARG A 49 -3.54 11.79 10.39
CA ARG A 49 -3.38 12.54 9.13
C ARG A 49 -4.52 12.31 8.13
N ALA A 50 -5.29 11.24 8.29
CA ALA A 50 -6.45 10.90 7.47
C ALA A 50 -7.79 11.20 8.18
N SER A 51 -7.79 11.91 9.31
CA SER A 51 -9.00 12.09 10.12
C SER A 51 -10.12 12.85 9.38
N GLY A 52 -9.74 13.75 8.48
CA GLY A 52 -10.68 14.55 7.68
C GLY A 52 -11.24 13.86 6.44
N LEU A 53 -10.78 12.65 6.10
CA LEU A 53 -11.21 11.93 4.90
C LEU A 53 -12.32 10.95 5.23
N ASP A 54 -13.32 10.80 4.38
CA ASP A 54 -14.23 9.66 4.45
C ASP A 54 -13.59 8.36 3.87
N ASP A 55 -14.29 7.23 3.94
CA ASP A 55 -13.75 5.95 3.43
C ASP A 55 -13.56 5.95 1.90
N ASN A 56 -14.36 6.73 1.15
CA ASN A 56 -14.24 6.84 -0.31
C ASN A 56 -13.03 7.71 -0.67
N GLU A 57 -12.82 8.83 0.02
CA GLU A 57 -11.66 9.70 -0.18
C GLU A 57 -10.36 8.99 0.21
N LEU A 58 -10.38 8.27 1.34
CA LEU A 58 -9.24 7.49 1.81
C LEU A 58 -8.84 6.38 0.82
N THR A 59 -9.82 5.81 0.12
CA THR A 59 -9.61 4.75 -0.87
C THR A 59 -9.71 5.26 -2.31
N GLY A 60 -9.65 6.58 -2.51
CA GLY A 60 -9.77 7.23 -3.82
C GLY A 60 -8.55 7.07 -4.73
N PHE A 61 -7.46 6.49 -4.23
CA PHE A 61 -6.23 6.27 -5.00
C PHE A 61 -6.42 5.31 -6.18
N VAL A 62 -5.65 5.56 -7.24
CA VAL A 62 -5.56 4.75 -8.47
C VAL A 62 -4.12 4.32 -8.69
N ILE A 63 -3.90 3.09 -9.19
CA ILE A 63 -2.55 2.51 -9.22
C ILE A 63 -1.65 3.25 -10.20
N GLU A 64 -2.21 3.73 -11.31
CA GLU A 64 -1.51 4.40 -12.39
C GLU A 64 -0.81 5.69 -11.92
N ASP A 65 -1.43 6.43 -10.99
CA ASP A 65 -0.96 7.73 -10.53
C ASP A 65 -0.37 7.71 -9.10
N ASP A 66 -0.83 6.77 -8.27
CA ASP A 66 -0.52 6.77 -6.84
C ASP A 66 0.42 5.64 -6.39
N LEU A 67 0.67 4.61 -7.22
CA LEU A 67 1.73 3.64 -6.91
C LEU A 67 3.10 4.25 -7.24
N ILE A 68 3.81 4.70 -6.22
CA ILE A 68 5.05 5.48 -6.42
C ILE A 68 6.28 4.59 -6.49
N GLU A 69 6.37 3.60 -5.61
CA GLU A 69 7.56 2.74 -5.50
C GLU A 69 7.16 1.29 -5.28
N VAL A 70 7.88 0.39 -5.94
CA VAL A 70 7.71 -1.06 -5.81
C VAL A 70 9.05 -1.70 -5.45
N ARG A 71 8.99 -2.77 -4.64
CA ARG A 71 10.10 -3.69 -4.38
C ARG A 71 9.59 -5.11 -4.41
N ALA A 72 10.38 -6.04 -4.92
CA ALA A 72 9.98 -7.44 -4.94
C ALA A 72 11.14 -8.36 -4.54
N GLY A 73 10.82 -9.50 -3.96
CA GLY A 73 11.78 -10.54 -3.63
C GLY A 73 11.19 -11.93 -3.83
N SER A 74 11.96 -12.80 -4.50
CA SER A 74 11.54 -14.18 -4.76
C SER A 74 11.76 -15.07 -3.54
N THR A 75 10.78 -15.90 -3.25
CA THR A 75 10.81 -16.94 -2.21
C THR A 75 10.54 -18.30 -2.83
N SER A 76 10.69 -19.38 -2.05
CA SER A 76 10.33 -20.74 -2.47
C SER A 76 8.83 -20.94 -2.76
N TYR A 77 7.96 -20.04 -2.27
CA TYR A 77 6.50 -20.17 -2.35
C TYR A 77 5.83 -19.08 -3.19
N GLY A 78 6.61 -18.23 -3.87
CA GLY A 78 6.11 -17.10 -4.65
C GLY A 78 6.96 -15.85 -4.49
N MET A 79 6.43 -14.72 -4.92
CA MET A 79 7.10 -13.43 -4.88
C MET A 79 6.48 -12.54 -3.82
N ILE A 80 7.28 -12.04 -2.87
CA ILE A 80 6.85 -10.98 -1.96
C ILE A 80 6.94 -9.67 -2.73
N VAL A 81 5.84 -8.93 -2.78
CA VAL A 81 5.75 -7.63 -3.46
C VAL A 81 5.38 -6.57 -2.43
N PHE A 82 6.14 -5.48 -2.43
CA PHE A 82 5.89 -4.27 -1.66
C PHE A 82 5.51 -3.13 -2.59
N GLY A 83 4.54 -2.32 -2.18
CA GLY A 83 4.14 -1.11 -2.88
C GLY A 83 3.96 0.04 -1.92
N LYS A 84 4.49 1.21 -2.28
CA LYS A 84 4.21 2.48 -1.63
C LYS A 84 3.15 3.21 -2.43
N ILE A 85 1.96 3.34 -1.85
CA ILE A 85 0.80 3.95 -2.51
C ILE A 85 0.51 5.28 -1.81
N ARG A 86 0.42 6.36 -2.59
CA ARG A 86 0.01 7.67 -2.10
C ARG A 86 -1.49 7.68 -1.82
N ILE A 87 -1.91 8.41 -0.79
CA ILE A 87 -3.32 8.76 -0.57
C ILE A 87 -3.52 10.22 -1.04
N PRO A 88 -4.21 10.46 -2.17
CA PRO A 88 -4.36 11.81 -2.74
C PRO A 88 -4.97 12.83 -1.77
N GLY A 89 -5.88 12.39 -0.90
CA GLY A 89 -6.53 13.26 0.10
C GLY A 89 -5.60 13.72 1.24
N ILE A 90 -4.37 13.21 1.34
CA ILE A 90 -3.43 13.57 2.40
C ILE A 90 -2.31 14.42 1.81
N LYS A 91 -2.43 15.74 2.00
CA LYS A 91 -1.39 16.73 1.71
C LYS A 91 -1.48 17.85 2.73
N ASP A 92 -0.76 17.68 3.83
CA ASP A 92 -0.73 18.61 4.96
C ASP A 92 0.66 19.24 5.11
N GLU A 93 0.94 19.88 6.24
CA GLU A 93 2.23 20.51 6.55
C GLU A 93 3.41 19.52 6.56
N GLU A 94 3.15 18.22 6.76
CA GLU A 94 4.14 17.15 6.71
C GLU A 94 4.31 16.57 5.28
N GLY A 95 3.58 17.10 4.29
CA GLY A 95 3.66 16.69 2.89
C GLY A 95 2.63 15.62 2.52
N GLU A 96 2.98 14.72 1.60
CA GLU A 96 2.08 13.67 1.11
C GLU A 96 1.92 12.52 2.12
N GLY A 97 0.76 11.86 2.11
CA GLY A 97 0.50 10.63 2.88
C GLY A 97 0.67 9.37 2.04
N PHE A 98 1.25 8.33 2.64
CA PHE A 98 1.49 7.04 1.98
C PHE A 98 1.10 5.85 2.85
N ILE A 99 0.61 4.80 2.19
CA ILE A 99 0.50 3.45 2.78
C ILE A 99 1.54 2.53 2.14
N HIS A 100 2.03 1.58 2.94
CA HIS A 100 2.95 0.54 2.46
C HIS A 100 2.22 -0.80 2.48
N VAL A 101 2.03 -1.37 1.30
CA VAL A 101 1.33 -2.63 1.10
C VAL A 101 2.34 -3.73 0.89
N ARG A 102 2.08 -4.89 1.50
CA ARG A 102 2.79 -6.14 1.23
C ARG A 102 1.78 -7.21 0.85
N TYR A 103 2.00 -7.89 -0.27
CA TYR A 103 1.28 -9.13 -0.60
C TYR A 103 2.24 -10.17 -1.16
N VAL A 104 1.77 -11.41 -1.24
CA VAL A 104 2.49 -12.51 -1.88
C VAL A 104 1.78 -12.80 -3.20
N SER A 105 2.51 -12.67 -4.30
CA SER A 105 2.08 -13.13 -5.61
C SER A 105 2.49 -14.60 -5.76
N VAL A 106 1.50 -15.45 -5.99
CA VAL A 106 1.71 -16.85 -6.40
C VAL A 106 1.60 -16.90 -7.92
N ALA A 107 2.63 -17.46 -8.56
CA ALA A 107 2.67 -17.69 -10.00
C ALA A 107 1.69 -18.78 -10.41
#